data_AF-A0A9E0UTX4-F1
#
_entry.id   AF-A0A9E0UTX4-F1
#
_cell.length_a   1.000
_cell.length_b   1.000
_cell.length_c   1.000
_cell.angle_alpha   90.00
_cell.angle_beta   90.00
_cell.angle_gamma   90.00
#
_symmetry.space_group_name_H-M   'P 1'
#
loop_
_entity.id
_entity.type
_entity.pdbx_description
1 polymer ?
#
loop_
_entity_poly.entity_id
_entity_poly.type
_entity_poly.pdbx_seq_one_letter_code
_entity_poly.pdbx_strand_id
1 'polypeptide(L)'
;MGDYTHPFKDKGHRITVNHDLNKYAFLITFIHELAHLTAYEKYKNRVAPHGKEWKEDFKNLMKPVLNEEVFPSDIITEIHSYFKNPTASSCTDVNLYRALRKYDNLNGYELLENIPEHSIFSLPDGRTFLKGRQLRKRFYCRLLPTNKNYFINPLAKVKLLSESIF
;
A
#
# COMPACT_ATOMS: atom_id res chain seq x y z
N MET A 1 3.43 1.70 6.04
CA MET A 1 4.77 2.32 5.85
C MET A 1 5.72 1.68 6.85
N GLY A 2 7.00 1.62 6.53
CA GLY A 2 8.06 1.15 7.42
C GLY A 2 9.21 2.15 7.44
N ASP A 3 10.11 1.99 8.41
CA ASP A 3 11.34 2.75 8.49
C ASP A 3 12.46 1.91 9.12
N TYR A 4 13.61 1.87 8.45
CA TYR A 4 14.87 1.36 8.95
C TYR A 4 15.78 2.50 9.42
N THR A 5 16.26 2.39 10.66
CA THR A 5 17.31 3.25 11.20
C THR A 5 18.59 2.45 11.44
N HIS A 6 19.69 2.88 10.84
CA HIS A 6 21.01 2.28 11.05
C HIS A 6 21.53 2.50 12.49
N PRO A 7 22.51 1.70 12.95
CA PRO A 7 23.09 1.84 14.29
C PRO A 7 23.72 3.22 14.48
N PHE A 8 23.59 3.76 15.69
CA PHE A 8 24.19 5.05 16.06
C PHE A 8 24.45 5.09 17.57
N LYS A 9 25.70 5.39 17.95
CA LYS A 9 26.19 5.29 19.34
C LYS A 9 25.90 3.88 19.90
N ASP A 10 25.33 3.81 21.10
CA ASP A 10 25.02 2.55 21.78
C ASP A 10 23.68 1.92 21.31
N LYS A 11 23.06 2.46 20.26
CA LYS A 11 21.82 1.91 19.69
C LYS A 11 22.15 1.05 18.47
N GLY A 12 21.70 -0.20 18.51
CA GLY A 12 21.75 -1.11 17.37
C GLY A 12 20.78 -0.73 16.25
N HIS A 13 20.65 -1.62 15.26
CA HIS A 13 19.68 -1.49 14.19
C HIS A 13 18.25 -1.38 14.74
N ARG A 14 17.41 -0.58 14.07
CA ARG A 14 15.99 -0.49 14.39
C ARG A 14 15.16 -0.57 13.11
N ILE A 15 14.12 -1.40 13.14
CA ILE A 15 13.09 -1.46 12.12
C ILE A 15 11.76 -1.12 12.79
N THR A 16 10.98 -0.25 12.17
CA THR A 16 9.60 0.04 12.57
C THR A 16 8.67 -0.20 11.39
N VAL A 17 7.46 -0.70 11.68
CA VAL A 17 6.43 -0.99 10.68
C VAL A 17 5.10 -0.52 11.25
N ASN A 18 4.26 0.09 10.42
CA ASN A 18 2.93 0.50 10.85
C ASN A 18 2.09 -0.70 11.31
N HIS A 19 1.33 -0.49 12.39
CA HIS A 19 0.48 -1.51 13.00
C HIS A 19 -0.81 -1.83 12.22
N ASP A 20 -1.23 -0.95 11.31
CA ASP A 20 -2.51 -1.01 10.58
C ASP A 20 -2.44 -1.77 9.26
N LEU A 21 -1.29 -2.37 8.94
CA LEU A 21 -1.10 -3.17 7.73
C LEU A 21 -1.74 -4.55 7.89
N ASN A 22 -2.37 -5.03 6.81
CA ASN A 22 -2.70 -6.45 6.74
C ASN A 22 -1.43 -7.32 6.74
N LYS A 23 -1.56 -8.61 7.07
CA LYS A 23 -0.42 -9.53 7.23
C LYS A 23 0.53 -9.60 6.02
N TYR A 24 0.01 -9.47 4.80
CA TYR A 24 0.82 -9.52 3.59
C TYR A 24 1.59 -8.21 3.38
N ALA A 25 0.90 -7.07 3.55
CA ALA A 25 1.52 -5.76 3.47
C ALA A 25 2.58 -5.58 4.56
N PHE A 26 2.33 -6.10 5.76
CA PHE A 26 3.28 -6.15 6.86
C PHE A 26 4.55 -6.89 6.45
N LEU A 27 4.43 -8.13 5.97
CA LEU A 27 5.59 -8.96 5.63
C LEU A 27 6.46 -8.33 4.54
N ILE A 28 5.83 -7.82 3.47
CA ILE A 28 6.54 -7.13 2.37
C ILE A 28 7.26 -5.88 2.90
N THR A 29 6.60 -5.09 3.75
CA THR A 29 7.18 -3.87 4.35
C THR A 29 8.33 -4.22 5.30
N PHE A 30 8.16 -5.25 6.12
CA PHE A 30 9.23 -5.70 7.02
C PHE A 30 10.46 -6.18 6.24
N ILE A 31 10.27 -6.98 5.19
CA ILE A 31 11.39 -7.46 4.37
C ILE A 31 12.05 -6.31 3.58
N HIS A 32 11.28 -5.28 3.19
CA HIS A 32 11.83 -4.04 2.63
C HIS A 32 12.82 -3.37 3.58
N GLU A 33 12.42 -3.17 4.85
CA GLU A 33 13.30 -2.56 5.86
C GLU A 33 14.46 -3.49 6.25
N LEU A 34 14.22 -4.80 6.28
CA LEU A 34 15.28 -5.79 6.50
C LEU A 34 16.33 -5.76 5.39
N ALA A 35 15.93 -5.53 4.13
CA ALA A 35 16.86 -5.37 3.02
C ALA A 35 17.74 -4.12 3.16
N HIS A 36 17.22 -3.02 3.75
CA HIS A 36 18.08 -1.87 4.11
C HIS A 36 19.09 -2.24 5.18
N LEU A 37 18.68 -3.01 6.18
CA LEU A 37 19.58 -3.50 7.22
C LEU A 37 20.68 -4.38 6.62
N THR A 38 20.34 -5.38 5.81
CA THR A 38 21.34 -6.29 5.23
C THR A 38 22.29 -5.57 4.29
N ALA A 39 21.78 -4.62 3.48
CA ALA A 39 22.61 -3.79 2.61
C ALA A 39 23.56 -2.91 3.43
N TYR A 40 23.09 -2.32 4.53
CA TYR A 40 23.95 -1.56 5.43
C TYR A 40 25.02 -2.44 6.07
N GLU A 41 24.70 -3.66 6.50
CA GLU A 41 25.71 -4.53 7.09
C GLU A 41 26.82 -4.91 6.11
N LYS A 42 26.49 -5.11 4.84
CA LYS A 42 27.46 -5.46 3.78
C LYS A 42 28.25 -4.25 3.25
N TYR A 43 27.59 -3.12 3.07
CA TYR A 43 28.14 -1.99 2.30
C TYR A 43 28.20 -0.67 3.08
N LYS A 44 27.58 -0.61 4.26
CA LYS A 44 27.40 0.60 5.08
C LYS A 44 26.80 1.73 4.22
N ASN A 45 27.21 2.98 4.42
CA ASN A 45 26.71 4.14 3.69
C ASN A 45 27.34 4.33 2.30
N ARG A 46 27.93 3.28 1.70
CA ARG A 46 28.64 3.38 0.41
C ARG A 46 27.73 3.16 -0.80
N VAL A 47 26.52 2.69 -0.59
CA VAL A 47 25.56 2.36 -1.65
C VAL A 47 24.34 3.27 -1.55
N ALA A 48 23.71 3.53 -2.70
CA ALA A 48 22.49 4.32 -2.73
C ALA A 48 21.34 3.55 -2.05
N PRO A 49 20.48 4.24 -1.28
CA PRO A 49 19.22 3.67 -0.84
C PRO A 49 18.44 3.15 -2.03
N HIS A 50 17.91 1.93 -1.91
CA HIS A 50 17.19 1.25 -2.99
C HIS A 50 17.99 1.04 -4.28
N GLY A 51 19.33 1.08 -4.17
CA GLY A 51 20.29 0.77 -5.23
C GLY A 51 20.32 -0.72 -5.61
N LYS A 52 21.24 -1.10 -6.50
CA LYS A 52 21.35 -2.47 -7.02
C LYS A 52 21.51 -3.49 -5.89
N GLU A 53 22.33 -3.18 -4.91
CA GLU A 53 22.64 -4.03 -3.76
C GLU A 53 21.41 -4.27 -2.89
N TRP A 54 20.66 -3.20 -2.59
CA TRP A 54 19.40 -3.30 -1.86
C TRP A 54 18.36 -4.12 -2.65
N LYS A 55 18.24 -3.90 -3.97
CA LYS A 55 17.29 -4.64 -4.81
C LYS A 55 17.59 -6.14 -4.84
N GLU A 56 18.87 -6.50 -4.88
CA GLU A 56 19.33 -7.88 -4.84
C GLU A 56 19.02 -8.51 -3.47
N ASP A 57 19.36 -7.83 -2.38
CA ASP A 57 19.05 -8.28 -1.03
C ASP A 57 17.54 -8.45 -0.81
N PHE A 58 16.73 -7.50 -1.29
CA PHE A 58 15.29 -7.58 -1.17
C PHE A 58 14.70 -8.79 -1.90
N LYS A 59 15.17 -9.08 -3.13
CA LYS A 59 14.76 -10.27 -3.88
C LYS A 59 15.17 -11.56 -3.17
N ASN A 60 16.39 -11.61 -2.65
CA ASN A 60 16.92 -12.79 -1.96
C ASN A 60 16.16 -13.08 -0.66
N LEU A 61 15.82 -12.04 0.11
CA LEU A 61 15.04 -12.17 1.34
C LEU A 61 13.57 -12.55 1.07
N MET A 62 12.99 -12.11 -0.05
CA MET A 62 11.61 -12.43 -0.43
C MET A 62 11.47 -13.84 -1.01
N LYS A 63 12.49 -14.37 -1.69
CA LYS A 63 12.47 -15.68 -2.35
C LYS A 63 11.93 -16.84 -1.48
N PRO A 64 12.37 -17.06 -0.23
CA PRO A 64 11.88 -18.18 0.57
C PRO A 64 10.41 -18.06 0.97
N VAL A 65 9.87 -16.83 1.03
CA VAL A 65 8.48 -16.58 1.43
C VAL A 65 7.54 -16.36 0.23
N LEU A 66 8.06 -16.30 -0.99
CA LEU A 66 7.26 -16.05 -2.19
C LEU A 66 6.67 -17.35 -2.74
N ASN A 67 5.69 -17.90 -2.02
CA ASN A 67 4.99 -19.13 -2.38
C ASN A 67 3.52 -19.08 -1.90
N GLU A 68 2.70 -20.03 -2.37
CA GLU A 68 1.25 -20.06 -2.11
C GLU A 68 0.88 -20.40 -0.66
N GLU A 69 1.80 -20.93 0.16
CA GLU A 69 1.58 -21.15 1.59
C GLU A 69 1.59 -19.83 2.37
N VAL A 70 2.34 -18.84 1.87
CA VAL A 70 2.52 -17.54 2.53
C VAL A 70 1.68 -16.44 1.88
N PHE A 71 1.64 -16.37 0.54
CA PHE A 71 0.93 -15.31 -0.19
C PHE A 71 -0.15 -15.90 -1.12
N PRO A 72 -1.31 -15.22 -1.24
CA PRO A 72 -2.29 -15.51 -2.27
C PRO A 72 -1.72 -15.32 -3.68
N SER A 73 -2.26 -16.07 -4.65
CA SER A 73 -1.80 -16.08 -6.03
C SER A 73 -1.87 -14.71 -6.72
N ASP A 74 -2.85 -13.88 -6.38
CA ASP A 74 -2.96 -12.52 -6.94
C ASP A 74 -1.86 -11.60 -6.40
N ILE A 75 -1.50 -11.71 -5.11
CA ILE A 75 -0.35 -11.00 -4.53
C ILE A 75 0.97 -11.50 -5.13
N ILE A 76 1.18 -12.81 -5.27
CA ILE A 76 2.40 -13.39 -5.87
C ILE A 76 2.61 -12.83 -7.28
N THR A 77 1.54 -12.82 -8.09
CA THR A 77 1.56 -12.28 -9.45
C THR A 77 2.03 -10.82 -9.47
N GLU A 78 1.49 -9.98 -8.59
CA GLU A 78 1.88 -8.57 -8.50
C GLU A 78 3.30 -8.38 -7.95
N ILE A 79 3.75 -9.23 -7.01
CA ILE A 79 5.14 -9.20 -6.53
C ILE A 79 6.12 -9.53 -7.67
N HIS A 80 5.82 -10.53 -8.50
CA HIS A 80 6.66 -10.85 -9.66
C HIS A 80 6.73 -9.69 -10.66
N SER A 81 5.61 -9.02 -10.92
CA SER A 81 5.58 -7.82 -11.76
C SER A 81 6.44 -6.70 -11.15
N TYR A 82 6.25 -6.44 -9.86
CA TYR A 82 6.99 -5.44 -9.10
C TYR A 82 8.51 -5.70 -9.10
N PHE A 83 8.95 -6.96 -8.98
CA PHE A 83 10.38 -7.31 -9.01
C PHE A 83 11.07 -7.19 -10.37
N LYS A 84 10.32 -6.95 -11.45
CA LYS A 84 10.92 -6.54 -12.73
C LYS A 84 11.60 -5.18 -12.60
N ASN A 85 11.03 -4.26 -11.80
CA ASN A 85 11.67 -2.99 -11.46
C ASN A 85 11.25 -2.51 -10.06
N PRO A 86 11.82 -3.07 -8.98
CA PRO A 86 11.43 -2.71 -7.63
C PRO A 86 11.79 -1.26 -7.37
N THR A 87 10.78 -0.48 -6.96
CA THR A 87 10.92 0.94 -6.58
C THR A 87 11.05 1.07 -5.07
N ALA A 88 11.32 2.28 -4.57
CA ALA A 88 11.58 2.52 -3.16
C ALA A 88 10.37 2.26 -2.22
N SER A 89 9.18 1.96 -2.74
CA SER A 89 8.01 1.69 -1.91
C SER A 89 7.09 0.65 -2.54
N SER A 90 6.60 -0.28 -1.73
CA SER A 90 5.45 -1.13 -2.10
C SER A 90 4.19 -0.30 -2.35
N CYS A 91 4.12 0.94 -1.84
CA CYS A 91 3.05 1.89 -2.09
C CYS A 91 3.14 2.58 -3.47
N THR A 92 4.28 2.52 -4.17
CA THR A 92 4.42 3.16 -5.49
C THR A 92 3.97 2.28 -6.65
N ASP A 93 3.94 0.96 -6.46
CA ASP A 93 3.30 0.08 -7.44
C ASP A 93 1.80 -0.01 -7.16
N VAL A 94 1.03 0.61 -8.06
CA VAL A 94 -0.42 0.74 -7.90
C VAL A 94 -1.11 -0.63 -7.91
N ASN A 95 -0.57 -1.60 -8.63
CA ASN A 95 -1.21 -2.90 -8.78
C ASN A 95 -0.94 -3.78 -7.56
N LEU A 96 0.32 -3.85 -7.11
CA LEU A 96 0.66 -4.52 -5.85
C LEU A 96 -0.09 -3.87 -4.67
N TYR A 97 -0.12 -2.54 -4.61
CA TYR A 97 -0.88 -1.85 -3.57
C TYR A 97 -2.37 -2.19 -3.64
N ARG A 98 -2.99 -2.19 -4.84
CA ARG A 98 -4.40 -2.60 -5.01
C ARG A 98 -4.64 -4.04 -4.56
N ALA A 99 -3.81 -4.99 -4.96
CA ALA A 99 -3.93 -6.39 -4.55
C ALA A 99 -3.85 -6.53 -3.02
N LEU A 100 -2.89 -5.86 -2.38
CA LEU A 100 -2.75 -5.86 -0.93
C LEU A 100 -3.97 -5.28 -0.22
N ARG A 101 -4.60 -4.23 -0.76
CA ARG A 101 -5.78 -3.59 -0.14
C ARG A 101 -7.02 -4.47 -0.11
N LYS A 102 -7.11 -5.52 -0.95
CA LYS A 102 -8.19 -6.53 -0.88
C LYS A 102 -8.18 -7.32 0.42
N TYR A 103 -7.03 -7.38 1.09
CA TYR A 103 -6.83 -8.14 2.32
C TYR A 103 -6.83 -7.27 3.58
N ASP A 104 -7.12 -5.97 3.44
CA ASP A 104 -7.38 -5.13 4.59
C ASP A 104 -8.66 -5.59 5.30
N ASN A 105 -8.64 -5.62 6.62
CA ASN A 105 -9.90 -5.65 7.35
C ASN A 105 -10.57 -4.27 7.18
N LEU A 106 -11.65 -4.26 6.41
CA LEU A 106 -12.38 -3.03 6.12
C LEU A 106 -13.44 -2.72 7.18
N ASN A 107 -13.74 -3.58 8.17
CA ASN A 107 -14.68 -3.28 9.27
C ASN A 107 -16.02 -2.65 8.79
N GLY A 108 -16.61 -3.17 7.72
CA GLY A 108 -17.84 -2.62 7.13
C GLY A 108 -17.65 -1.41 6.20
N TYR A 109 -16.41 -1.07 5.86
CA TYR A 109 -16.05 -0.17 4.77
C TYR A 109 -15.79 -0.97 3.47
N GLU A 110 -15.73 -0.27 2.35
CA GLU A 110 -15.34 -0.77 1.04
C GLU A 110 -14.30 0.17 0.39
N LEU A 111 -13.71 -0.25 -0.74
CA LEU A 111 -12.90 0.64 -1.57
C LEU A 111 -13.81 1.47 -2.47
N LEU A 112 -13.49 2.76 -2.65
CA LEU A 112 -14.29 3.64 -3.51
C LEU A 112 -14.43 3.11 -4.95
N GLU A 113 -13.43 2.41 -5.47
CA GLU A 113 -13.51 1.80 -6.81
C GLU A 113 -14.57 0.69 -6.92
N ASN A 114 -14.95 0.06 -5.80
CA ASN A 114 -15.87 -1.08 -5.79
C ASN A 114 -17.35 -0.67 -5.68
N ILE A 115 -17.67 0.53 -5.19
CA ILE A 115 -19.07 0.98 -5.08
C ILE A 115 -19.60 1.53 -6.42
N PRO A 116 -20.91 1.46 -6.72
CA PRO A 116 -21.46 1.98 -7.98
C PRO A 116 -21.27 3.50 -8.16
N GLU A 117 -21.15 3.99 -9.39
CA GLU A 117 -21.27 5.43 -9.68
C GLU A 117 -22.61 5.97 -9.17
N HIS A 118 -22.68 7.25 -8.82
CA HIS A 118 -23.83 7.89 -8.19
C HIS A 118 -24.14 7.42 -6.76
N SER A 119 -23.40 6.49 -6.18
CA SER A 119 -23.56 6.14 -4.76
C SER A 119 -23.21 7.30 -3.82
N ILE A 120 -23.94 7.39 -2.71
CA ILE A 120 -23.60 8.27 -1.58
C ILE A 120 -22.74 7.48 -0.59
N PHE A 121 -21.59 8.04 -0.23
CA PHE A 121 -20.64 7.40 0.69
C PHE A 121 -20.07 8.39 1.70
N SER A 122 -19.58 7.89 2.83
CA SER A 122 -18.79 8.69 3.78
C SER A 122 -17.33 8.25 3.84
N LEU A 123 -16.43 9.22 4.02
CA LEU A 123 -15.05 8.96 4.44
C LEU A 123 -14.99 8.64 5.94
N PRO A 124 -13.87 8.09 6.45
CA PRO A 124 -13.69 7.81 7.88
C PRO A 124 -13.80 9.04 8.78
N ASP A 125 -13.57 10.25 8.23
CA ASP A 125 -13.72 11.52 8.94
C ASP A 125 -15.17 12.05 9.00
N GLY A 126 -16.14 11.27 8.50
CA GLY A 126 -17.56 11.60 8.51
C GLY A 126 -18.04 12.46 7.34
N ARG A 127 -17.15 12.99 6.49
CA ARG A 127 -17.57 13.78 5.32
C ARG A 127 -18.29 12.88 4.30
N THR A 128 -19.43 13.35 3.80
CA THR A 128 -20.30 12.61 2.87
C THR A 128 -20.21 13.14 1.44
N PHE A 129 -20.06 12.24 0.48
CA PHE A 129 -19.86 12.56 -0.93
C PHE A 129 -20.82 11.77 -1.82
N LEU A 130 -21.17 12.37 -2.96
CA LEU A 130 -21.73 11.68 -4.11
C LEU A 130 -20.58 11.22 -5.02
N LYS A 131 -20.50 9.91 -5.31
CA LYS A 131 -19.55 9.37 -6.28
C LYS A 131 -19.98 9.78 -7.69
N GLY A 132 -19.08 10.37 -8.46
CA GLY A 132 -19.24 10.55 -9.89
C GLY A 132 -18.21 9.73 -10.67
N ARG A 133 -18.11 10.02 -11.97
CA ARG A 133 -17.25 9.31 -12.90
C ARG A 133 -15.80 9.13 -12.46
N GLN A 134 -15.23 8.02 -12.88
CA GLN A 134 -13.79 7.80 -12.84
C GLN A 134 -13.09 8.69 -13.86
N LEU A 135 -12.07 9.41 -13.40
CA LEU A 135 -11.05 10.02 -14.26
C LEU A 135 -9.83 9.10 -14.33
N ARG A 136 -8.72 9.55 -14.93
CA ARG A 136 -7.53 8.71 -15.14
C ARG A 136 -7.01 8.00 -13.87
N LYS A 137 -6.91 8.70 -12.74
CA LYS A 137 -6.33 8.16 -11.48
C LYS A 137 -7.21 8.37 -10.24
N ARG A 138 -8.36 9.04 -10.38
CA ARG A 138 -9.19 9.52 -9.26
C ARG A 138 -10.66 9.49 -9.65
N PHE A 139 -11.54 9.37 -8.67
CA PHE A 139 -12.97 9.61 -8.84
C PHE A 139 -13.29 11.09 -8.62
N TYR A 140 -14.14 11.63 -9.48
CA TYR A 140 -14.71 12.96 -9.30
C TYR A 140 -15.92 12.87 -8.37
N CYS A 141 -15.82 13.41 -7.16
CA CYS A 141 -16.84 13.27 -6.13
C CYS A 141 -17.32 14.65 -5.65
N ARG A 142 -18.62 14.78 -5.38
CA ARG A 142 -19.22 16.03 -4.88
C ARG A 142 -19.48 15.93 -3.38
N LEU A 143 -18.94 16.86 -2.59
CA LEU A 143 -19.21 16.98 -1.17
C LEU A 143 -20.64 17.51 -0.96
N LEU A 144 -21.50 16.72 -0.32
CA LEU A 144 -22.94 17.03 -0.20
C LEU A 144 -23.24 18.31 0.61
N PRO A 145 -22.56 18.61 1.73
CA PRO A 145 -22.84 19.84 2.49
C PRO A 145 -22.60 21.15 1.72
N THR A 146 -21.68 21.18 0.77
CA THR A 146 -21.25 22.45 0.13
C THR A 146 -21.26 22.41 -1.40
N ASN A 147 -21.65 21.29 -2.01
CA ASN A 147 -21.56 21.03 -3.45
C ASN A 147 -20.17 21.22 -4.08
N LYS A 148 -19.11 21.24 -3.26
CA LYS A 148 -17.73 21.38 -3.75
C LYS A 148 -17.26 20.05 -4.33
N ASN A 149 -16.48 20.11 -5.41
CA ASN A 149 -15.97 18.91 -6.08
C ASN A 149 -14.56 18.55 -5.56
N TYR A 150 -14.31 17.25 -5.42
CA TYR A 150 -13.08 16.68 -4.91
C TYR A 150 -12.64 15.50 -5.78
N PHE A 151 -11.33 15.26 -5.83
CA PHE A 151 -10.75 14.10 -6.51
C PHE A 151 -10.31 13.07 -5.47
N ILE A 152 -11.01 11.95 -5.38
CA ILE A 152 -10.79 10.95 -4.32
C ILE A 152 -10.04 9.73 -4.88
N ASN A 153 -9.15 9.15 -4.07
CA ASN A 153 -8.40 7.93 -4.42
C ASN A 153 -9.37 6.76 -4.68
N PRO A 154 -9.24 6.00 -5.78
CA PRO A 154 -9.95 4.74 -5.98
C PRO A 154 -9.83 3.77 -4.78
N LEU A 155 -8.67 3.78 -4.12
CA LEU A 155 -8.36 2.93 -2.97
C LEU A 155 -8.71 3.57 -1.61
N ALA A 156 -9.48 4.66 -1.59
CA ALA A 156 -9.97 5.24 -0.33
C ALA A 156 -10.94 4.26 0.35
N LYS A 157 -10.80 4.08 1.67
CA LYS A 157 -11.80 3.37 2.49
C LYS A 157 -13.04 4.26 2.61
N VAL A 158 -14.20 3.73 2.25
CA VAL A 158 -15.48 4.45 2.25
C VAL A 158 -16.58 3.59 2.86
N LYS A 159 -17.57 4.21 3.50
CA LYS A 159 -18.78 3.51 3.94
C LYS A 159 -19.92 3.89 2.99
N LEU A 160 -20.51 2.90 2.32
CA LEU A 160 -21.70 3.12 1.49
C LEU A 160 -22.87 3.50 2.39
N LEU A 161 -23.56 4.61 2.07
CA LEU A 161 -24.71 5.10 2.84
C LEU A 161 -26.02 4.81 2.11
N SER A 162 -26.05 5.05 0.80
CA SER A 162 -27.18 4.71 -0.06
C SER A 162 -26.73 4.67 -1.52
N GLU A 163 -27.44 3.87 -2.31
CA GLU A 163 -27.42 3.99 -3.76
C GLU A 163 -28.32 5.16 -4.16
N SER A 164 -27.89 5.98 -5.10
CA SER A 164 -28.71 7.07 -5.58
C SER A 164 -29.91 6.51 -6.36
N ILE A 165 -31.12 6.83 -5.90
CA ILE A 165 -32.36 6.64 -6.64
C ILE A 165 -32.51 7.83 -7.60
N PHE A 166 -31.66 7.91 -8.62
CA PHE A 166 -31.82 8.87 -9.72
C PHE A 166 -31.56 8.17 -11.04
#